data_AF-A0A1H8T8K7-F1
#
_entry.id   AF-A0A1H8T8K7-F1
#
_cell.length_a   1.000
_cell.length_b   1.000
_cell.length_c   1.000
_cell.angle_alpha   90.00
_cell.angle_beta   90.00
_cell.angle_gamma   90.00
#
_symmetry.space_group_name_H-M   'P 1'
#
loop_
_entity.id
_entity.type
_entity.pdbx_description
1 polymer ?
#
loop_
_entity_poly.entity_id
_entity_poly.type
_entity_poly.pdbx_seq_one_letter_code
_entity_poly.pdbx_strand_id
1 'polypeptide(L)'
;MTLLGKLYAWAIPAWESESPVDHTWVTSYDNRINGYPTIDEVKGAHQFFWYCWGSFHATGGTPVDPDGALGQQAGDLSVAQCLVLPNVDSRTSLAARGTIFVYGVEGVCHQLANQVLYATRDGASHAPPLTVCNARGYLLSSFIYGTYGLSHISWAAKAASCTGAHLAARTARSGGLTMASDAPEPDEFEKRAAEVLADDPAKLSRLLHLRGEVQQFAARAWPGTSQPHAVALNARNQHLIDEAAKLLGPENFKRLFGVDPVAKVNLVDPHIAGSAAEIPPPKAR
;
A
#
# COMPACT_ATOMS: atom_id res chain seq x y z
N MET A 1 -17.18 20.97 -2.35
CA MET A 1 -17.39 20.92 -0.88
C MET A 1 -16.53 19.80 -0.37
N THR A 2 -15.58 20.08 0.53
CA THR A 2 -14.66 19.06 1.05
C THR A 2 -15.39 18.16 2.03
N LEU A 3 -15.45 16.86 1.76
CA LEU A 3 -16.02 15.88 2.69
C LEU A 3 -14.92 15.43 3.66
N LEU A 4 -14.79 16.12 4.80
CA LEU A 4 -13.87 15.72 5.85
C LEU A 4 -14.43 14.51 6.61
N GLY A 5 -13.59 13.51 6.84
CA GLY A 5 -13.92 12.34 7.64
C GLY A 5 -12.68 11.73 8.25
N LYS A 6 -12.84 10.62 8.96
CA LYS A 6 -11.71 9.83 9.45
C LYS A 6 -11.56 8.58 8.60
N LEU A 7 -10.34 8.28 8.20
CA LEU A 7 -9.98 7.03 7.53
C LEU A 7 -9.33 6.09 8.55
N TYR A 8 -9.68 4.82 8.47
CA TYR A 8 -9.18 3.75 9.33
C TYR A 8 -8.53 2.68 8.47
N ALA A 9 -7.38 2.18 8.92
CA ALA A 9 -6.62 1.14 8.27
C ALA A 9 -6.69 -0.15 9.07
N TRP A 10 -6.86 -1.27 8.37
CA TRP A 10 -7.12 -2.57 9.00
C TRP A 10 -6.26 -3.68 8.43
N ALA A 11 -6.12 -4.76 9.20
CA ALA A 11 -5.39 -5.96 8.83
C ALA A 11 -6.11 -7.25 9.25
N ILE A 12 -5.89 -8.29 8.44
CA ILE A 12 -6.05 -9.72 8.80
C ILE A 12 -4.87 -10.51 8.24
N PRO A 13 -4.57 -11.73 8.71
CA PRO A 13 -3.64 -12.62 8.02
C PRO A 13 -4.05 -12.80 6.56
N ALA A 14 -3.08 -12.70 5.67
CA ALA A 14 -3.34 -12.93 4.25
C ALA A 14 -3.56 -14.45 4.01
N TRP A 15 -4.63 -14.82 3.29
CA TRP A 15 -5.10 -16.18 2.89
C TRP A 15 -5.24 -17.26 3.99
N GLU A 16 -4.32 -17.38 4.94
CA GLU A 16 -4.28 -18.37 6.01
C GLU A 16 -3.87 -17.71 7.34
N SER A 17 -4.34 -18.26 8.47
CA SER A 17 -4.08 -17.70 9.81
C SER A 17 -2.60 -17.60 10.16
N GLU A 18 -1.79 -18.53 9.63
CA GLU A 18 -0.35 -18.63 9.89
C GLU A 18 0.49 -17.75 8.95
N SER A 19 -0.14 -17.01 8.03
CA SER A 19 0.59 -16.18 7.10
C SER A 19 1.41 -15.12 7.85
N PRO A 20 2.70 -14.94 7.50
CA PRO A 20 3.55 -13.93 8.12
C PRO A 20 3.29 -12.52 7.56
N VAL A 21 2.32 -12.38 6.64
CA VAL A 21 1.95 -11.11 6.04
C VAL A 21 0.45 -10.89 6.17
N ASP A 22 0.06 -9.62 6.25
CA ASP A 22 -1.34 -9.25 6.38
C ASP A 22 -1.94 -8.84 5.03
N HIS A 23 -3.24 -9.09 4.89
CA HIS A 23 -4.09 -8.39 3.95
C HIS A 23 -4.61 -7.11 4.61
N THR A 24 -4.69 -6.02 3.85
CA THR A 24 -5.10 -4.71 4.39
C THR A 24 -6.18 -4.06 3.55
N TRP A 25 -7.04 -3.30 4.23
CA TRP A 25 -8.11 -2.51 3.63
C TRP A 25 -8.31 -1.20 4.39
N VAL A 26 -9.13 -0.33 3.83
CA VAL A 26 -9.43 0.99 4.42
C VAL A 26 -10.92 1.19 4.52
N THR A 27 -11.38 1.89 5.56
CA THR A 27 -12.77 2.28 5.75
C THR A 27 -12.91 3.74 6.19
N SER A 28 -14.08 4.33 6.00
CA SER A 28 -14.46 5.63 6.59
C SER A 28 -15.09 5.52 7.98
N TYR A 29 -15.15 4.31 8.53
CA TYR A 29 -15.81 3.98 9.80
C TYR A 29 -14.95 3.03 10.64
N ASP A 30 -15.16 3.04 11.95
CA ASP A 30 -14.42 2.16 12.85
C ASP A 30 -15.06 0.76 12.88
N ASN A 31 -14.39 -0.27 12.33
CA ASN A 31 -14.89 -1.66 12.31
C ASN A 31 -15.10 -2.24 13.71
N ARG A 32 -14.46 -1.69 14.74
CA ARG A 32 -14.61 -2.14 16.14
C ARG A 32 -15.91 -1.63 16.77
N ILE A 33 -16.42 -0.51 16.25
CA ILE A 33 -17.64 0.13 16.76
C ILE A 33 -18.84 -0.22 15.88
N ASN A 34 -18.68 -0.13 14.56
CA ASN A 34 -19.73 -0.36 13.57
C ASN A 34 -19.24 -1.35 12.50
N GLY A 35 -19.10 -2.62 12.88
CA GLY A 35 -18.79 -3.69 11.93
C GLY A 35 -20.02 -4.01 11.07
N TYR A 36 -20.04 -3.53 9.83
CA TYR A 36 -21.10 -3.89 8.88
C TYR A 36 -20.88 -5.32 8.34
N PRO A 37 -21.89 -6.21 8.39
CA PRO A 37 -21.78 -7.58 7.87
C PRO A 37 -21.62 -7.65 6.34
N THR A 38 -22.09 -6.64 5.61
CA THR A 38 -22.09 -6.65 4.14
C THR A 38 -21.73 -5.29 3.55
N ILE A 39 -21.28 -5.30 2.30
CA ILE A 39 -21.00 -4.06 1.55
C ILE A 39 -22.27 -3.23 1.28
N ASP A 40 -23.43 -3.87 1.20
CA ASP A 40 -24.70 -3.16 0.96
C ASP A 40 -25.13 -2.37 2.20
N GLU A 41 -24.86 -2.90 3.40
CA GLU A 41 -25.07 -2.15 4.65
C GLU A 41 -24.11 -0.96 4.79
N VAL A 42 -22.83 -1.11 4.37
CA VAL A 42 -21.89 0.02 4.30
C VAL A 42 -22.43 1.12 3.39
N LYS A 43 -22.92 0.76 2.21
CA LYS A 43 -23.53 1.72 1.26
C LYS A 43 -24.80 2.36 1.83
N GLY A 44 -25.66 1.57 2.47
CA GLY A 44 -26.90 2.04 3.11
C GLY A 44 -26.63 3.02 4.25
N ALA A 45 -25.51 2.85 4.96
CA ALA A 45 -25.06 3.76 6.00
C ALA A 45 -24.28 4.99 5.47
N HIS A 46 -24.20 5.16 4.15
CA HIS A 46 -23.42 6.21 3.48
C HIS A 46 -21.94 6.22 3.90
N GLN A 47 -21.38 5.04 4.14
CA GLN A 47 -19.97 4.83 4.47
C GLN A 47 -19.19 4.31 3.26
N PHE A 48 -17.87 4.29 3.39
CA PHE A 48 -16.94 3.83 2.36
C PHE A 48 -16.07 2.67 2.88
N PHE A 49 -15.92 1.66 2.04
CA PHE A 49 -15.02 0.52 2.19
C PHE A 49 -14.17 0.39 0.94
N TRP A 50 -12.84 0.34 1.09
CA TRP A 50 -11.90 0.14 0.00
C TRP A 50 -11.29 -1.25 0.10
N TYR A 51 -11.56 -2.11 -0.90
CA TYR A 51 -11.15 -3.52 -0.91
C TYR A 51 -9.63 -3.74 -0.98
N CYS A 52 -8.89 -2.78 -1.54
CA CYS A 52 -7.43 -2.82 -1.62
C CYS A 52 -6.89 -4.16 -2.14
N TRP A 53 -7.45 -4.67 -3.24
CA TRP A 53 -7.17 -5.95 -3.89
C TRP A 53 -7.77 -7.22 -3.26
N GLY A 54 -8.28 -7.19 -2.03
CA GLY A 54 -8.84 -8.39 -1.42
C GLY A 54 -10.35 -8.41 -1.36
N SER A 55 -10.87 -8.90 -0.24
CA SER A 55 -12.29 -9.21 -0.03
C SER A 55 -12.91 -8.24 0.96
N PHE A 56 -14.24 -8.29 1.08
CA PHE A 56 -14.93 -7.56 2.13
C PHE A 56 -14.66 -8.20 3.49
N HIS A 57 -14.33 -7.38 4.48
CA HIS A 57 -14.08 -7.81 5.85
C HIS A 57 -14.88 -6.94 6.83
N ALA A 58 -15.83 -7.57 7.52
CA ALA A 58 -16.64 -6.90 8.54
C ALA A 58 -15.82 -6.53 9.79
N THR A 59 -14.77 -7.30 10.07
CA THR A 59 -13.90 -7.15 11.25
C THR A 59 -12.43 -7.32 10.86
N GLY A 60 -11.56 -6.65 11.61
CA GLY A 60 -10.12 -6.93 11.63
C GLY A 60 -9.77 -8.13 12.49
N GLY A 61 -8.47 -8.42 12.55
CA GLY A 61 -7.89 -9.31 13.54
C GLY A 61 -6.67 -10.04 13.01
N THR A 62 -5.56 -9.94 13.72
CA THR A 62 -4.29 -10.63 13.46
C THR A 62 -3.84 -11.39 14.72
N PRO A 63 -2.89 -12.34 14.61
CA PRO A 63 -2.33 -13.03 15.78
C PRO A 63 -1.70 -12.11 16.83
N VAL A 64 -1.29 -10.89 16.46
CA VAL A 64 -0.61 -9.93 17.35
C VAL A 64 -1.49 -8.73 17.74
N ASP A 65 -2.58 -8.51 17.02
CA ASP A 65 -3.57 -7.47 17.29
C ASP A 65 -4.97 -8.02 16.99
N PRO A 66 -5.78 -8.37 18.01
CA PRO A 66 -7.08 -9.00 17.83
C PRO A 66 -8.11 -8.08 17.14
N ASP A 67 -7.93 -6.76 17.20
CA ASP A 67 -8.80 -5.81 16.50
C ASP A 67 -8.37 -5.61 15.04
N GLY A 68 -7.11 -5.93 14.73
CA GLY A 68 -6.48 -5.69 13.43
C GLY A 68 -6.43 -4.21 13.04
N ALA A 69 -6.37 -3.30 14.01
CA ALA A 69 -6.40 -1.86 13.79
C ALA A 69 -4.98 -1.33 13.55
N LEU A 70 -4.70 -0.86 12.34
CA LEU A 70 -3.35 -0.35 12.00
C LEU A 70 -3.18 1.14 12.30
N GLY A 71 -4.29 1.88 12.37
CA GLY A 71 -4.31 3.30 12.67
C GLY A 71 -5.54 4.02 12.13
N GLN A 72 -5.67 5.28 12.51
CA GLN A 72 -6.74 6.16 12.04
C GLN A 72 -6.23 7.61 11.93
N GLN A 73 -6.69 8.34 10.91
CA GLN A 73 -6.32 9.74 10.72
C GLN A 73 -7.45 10.50 10.01
N ALA A 74 -7.60 11.78 10.34
CA ALA A 74 -8.51 12.65 9.58
C ALA A 74 -8.03 12.77 8.13
N GLY A 75 -8.97 12.79 7.19
CA GLY A 75 -8.65 12.86 5.77
C GLY A 75 -9.80 13.41 4.95
N ASP A 76 -9.48 13.70 3.70
CA ASP A 76 -10.42 14.20 2.70
C ASP A 76 -11.05 13.02 1.96
N LEU A 77 -12.30 12.67 2.32
CA LEU A 77 -12.98 11.53 1.73
C LEU A 77 -13.25 11.72 0.24
N SER A 78 -13.33 12.96 -0.25
CA SER A 78 -13.46 13.25 -1.69
C SER A 78 -12.16 12.93 -2.43
N VAL A 79 -11.01 13.26 -1.83
CA VAL A 79 -9.69 12.87 -2.37
C VAL A 79 -9.53 11.34 -2.32
N ALA A 80 -9.87 10.69 -1.21
CA ALA A 80 -9.78 9.23 -1.08
C ALA A 80 -10.59 8.50 -2.17
N GLN A 81 -11.83 8.95 -2.42
CA GLN A 81 -12.70 8.44 -3.48
C GLN A 81 -12.13 8.66 -4.89
N CYS A 82 -11.47 9.79 -5.13
CA CYS A 82 -10.82 10.08 -6.42
C CYS A 82 -9.62 9.17 -6.66
N LEU A 83 -8.82 8.92 -5.62
CA LEU A 83 -7.63 8.07 -5.70
C LEU A 83 -8.02 6.61 -5.96
N VAL A 84 -9.00 6.10 -5.22
CA VAL A 84 -9.48 4.72 -5.37
C VAL A 84 -10.99 4.73 -5.15
N LEU A 85 -11.76 4.15 -6.07
CA LEU A 85 -13.21 4.07 -5.93
C LEU A 85 -13.58 3.11 -4.77
N PRO A 86 -14.33 3.56 -3.74
CA PRO A 86 -14.80 2.68 -2.67
C PRO A 86 -16.04 1.88 -3.09
N ASN A 87 -16.42 0.94 -2.23
CA ASN A 87 -17.67 0.16 -2.29
C ASN A 87 -17.82 -0.71 -3.54
N VAL A 88 -16.73 -0.94 -4.25
CA VAL A 88 -16.63 -1.76 -5.46
C VAL A 88 -15.36 -2.61 -5.36
N ASP A 89 -15.47 -3.87 -5.77
CA ASP A 89 -14.36 -4.82 -5.75
C ASP A 89 -13.27 -4.43 -6.75
N SER A 90 -12.04 -4.28 -6.25
CA SER A 90 -10.84 -4.00 -7.03
C SER A 90 -10.51 -5.09 -8.05
N ARG A 91 -10.96 -6.33 -7.85
CA ARG A 91 -10.76 -7.42 -8.81
C ARG A 91 -11.58 -7.24 -10.08
N THR A 92 -12.74 -6.57 -9.99
CA THR A 92 -13.68 -6.40 -11.11
C THR A 92 -13.77 -4.98 -11.64
N SER A 93 -13.20 -3.98 -10.93
CA SER A 93 -13.25 -2.58 -11.33
C SER A 93 -11.88 -1.92 -11.37
N LEU A 94 -11.48 -1.41 -12.55
CA LEU A 94 -10.25 -0.64 -12.72
C LEU A 94 -10.23 0.65 -11.87
N ALA A 95 -11.39 1.27 -11.63
CA ALA A 95 -11.47 2.48 -10.82
C ALA A 95 -11.14 2.23 -9.33
N ALA A 96 -11.34 0.99 -8.86
CA ALA A 96 -11.02 0.56 -7.49
C ALA A 96 -9.57 0.06 -7.33
N ARG A 97 -8.72 0.20 -8.36
CA ARG A 97 -7.32 -0.26 -8.38
C ARG A 97 -6.27 0.82 -8.17
N GLY A 98 -6.67 2.09 -8.03
CA GLY A 98 -5.70 3.17 -7.88
C GLY A 98 -4.78 3.28 -9.10
N THR A 99 -3.49 2.97 -8.92
CA THR A 99 -2.51 2.73 -10.01
C THR A 99 -1.86 1.34 -9.94
N ILE A 100 -2.42 0.43 -9.15
CA ILE A 100 -2.01 -0.97 -9.05
C ILE A 100 -2.98 -1.79 -9.88
N PHE A 101 -2.86 -1.73 -11.20
CA PHE A 101 -3.71 -2.43 -12.16
C PHE A 101 -3.46 -3.93 -12.23
N VAL A 102 -2.22 -4.36 -11.95
CA VAL A 102 -1.81 -5.77 -11.94
C VAL A 102 -1.26 -6.15 -10.57
N TYR A 103 -2.09 -6.85 -9.78
CA TYR A 103 -1.74 -7.32 -8.44
C TYR A 103 -0.49 -8.22 -8.44
N GLY A 104 0.43 -7.93 -7.52
CA GLY A 104 1.72 -8.63 -7.37
C GLY A 104 2.78 -8.23 -8.41
N VAL A 105 2.41 -7.54 -9.48
CA VAL A 105 3.37 -6.94 -10.43
C VAL A 105 3.67 -5.51 -10.02
N GLU A 106 2.66 -4.67 -9.89
CA GLU A 106 2.83 -3.22 -9.62
C GLU A 106 2.77 -2.87 -8.13
N GLY A 107 2.23 -3.79 -7.32
CA GLY A 107 2.06 -3.64 -5.88
C GLY A 107 1.09 -4.68 -5.35
N VAL A 108 0.90 -4.69 -4.03
CA VAL A 108 -0.06 -5.56 -3.33
C VAL A 108 -1.07 -4.71 -2.55
N CYS A 109 -1.86 -5.35 -1.67
CA CYS A 109 -2.90 -4.66 -0.90
C CYS A 109 -2.36 -3.48 -0.09
N HIS A 110 -1.15 -3.60 0.47
CA HIS A 110 -0.50 -2.52 1.21
C HIS A 110 -0.35 -1.23 0.41
N GLN A 111 0.16 -1.34 -0.82
CA GLN A 111 0.36 -0.17 -1.69
C GLN A 111 -0.96 0.46 -2.07
N LEU A 112 -1.98 -0.34 -2.40
CA LEU A 112 -3.29 0.19 -2.74
C LEU A 112 -4.00 0.83 -1.54
N ALA A 113 -3.88 0.25 -0.34
CA ALA A 113 -4.37 0.86 0.90
C ALA A 113 -3.68 2.20 1.18
N ASN A 114 -2.35 2.26 1.05
CA ASN A 114 -1.60 3.50 1.17
C ASN A 114 -2.03 4.57 0.15
N GLN A 115 -2.41 4.18 -1.07
CA GLN A 115 -2.96 5.14 -2.04
C GLN A 115 -4.28 5.75 -1.57
N VAL A 116 -5.15 5.00 -0.89
CA VAL A 116 -6.36 5.56 -0.26
C VAL A 116 -5.97 6.51 0.88
N LEU A 117 -5.08 6.05 1.75
CA LEU A 117 -4.67 6.77 2.96
C LEU A 117 -3.85 8.03 2.67
N TYR A 118 -3.33 8.20 1.45
CA TYR A 118 -2.73 9.45 1.00
C TYR A 118 -3.66 10.67 1.20
N ALA A 119 -4.98 10.45 1.17
CA ALA A 119 -5.99 11.47 1.45
C ALA A 119 -5.97 12.01 2.90
N THR A 120 -5.22 11.37 3.81
CA THR A 120 -5.00 11.84 5.19
C THR A 120 -3.83 12.81 5.30
N ARG A 121 -3.06 13.02 4.22
CA ARG A 121 -1.98 14.01 4.18
C ARG A 121 -2.57 15.39 4.46
N ASP A 122 -2.08 16.02 5.51
CA ASP A 122 -2.44 17.40 5.81
C ASP A 122 -1.43 18.35 5.14
N GLY A 123 -1.89 19.01 4.07
CA GLY A 123 -1.10 20.01 3.36
C GLY A 123 -0.79 21.27 4.19
N ALA A 124 -1.47 21.49 5.33
CA ALA A 124 -1.22 22.65 6.19
C ALA A 124 -0.21 22.38 7.30
N SER A 125 -0.26 21.19 7.93
CA SER A 125 0.69 20.81 8.98
C SER A 125 1.92 20.05 8.47
N HIS A 126 1.97 19.71 7.18
CA HIS A 126 2.98 18.83 6.57
C HIS A 126 3.07 17.44 7.24
N ALA A 127 2.06 17.05 8.02
CA ALA A 127 2.03 15.72 8.62
C ALA A 127 2.01 14.64 7.51
N PRO A 128 2.83 13.58 7.64
CA PRO A 128 2.80 12.49 6.68
C PRO A 128 1.42 11.83 6.67
N PRO A 129 0.97 11.31 5.52
CA PRO A 129 -0.24 10.51 5.47
C PRO A 129 -0.10 9.27 6.35
N LEU A 130 -1.21 8.80 6.91
CA LEU A 130 -1.31 7.47 7.48
C LEU A 130 -0.90 6.43 6.42
N THR A 131 -0.20 5.38 6.85
CA THR A 131 0.11 4.21 6.03
C THR A 131 -0.21 2.95 6.79
N VAL A 132 -0.26 1.81 6.09
CA VAL A 132 -0.40 0.48 6.70
C VAL A 132 0.93 -0.05 7.26
N CYS A 133 1.83 0.82 7.70
CA CYS A 133 3.20 0.45 8.04
C CYS A 133 3.32 -0.52 9.23
N ASN A 134 2.28 -0.59 10.06
CA ASN A 134 2.16 -1.51 11.18
C ASN A 134 1.69 -2.92 10.76
N ALA A 135 1.31 -3.14 9.50
CA ALA A 135 0.90 -4.46 9.00
C ALA A 135 2.10 -5.41 8.92
N ARG A 136 1.89 -6.70 9.24
CA ARG A 136 2.93 -7.73 9.06
C ARG A 136 3.26 -7.86 7.57
N GLY A 137 4.55 -7.98 7.26
CA GLY A 137 5.02 -8.01 5.88
C GLY A 137 5.03 -6.66 5.16
N TYR A 138 4.62 -5.55 5.81
CA TYR A 138 4.67 -4.23 5.17
C TYR A 138 6.07 -3.88 4.66
N LEU A 139 7.09 -3.98 5.51
CA LEU A 139 8.47 -3.63 5.14
C LEU A 139 9.03 -4.52 4.03
N LEU A 140 8.65 -5.79 3.97
CA LEU A 140 8.99 -6.70 2.87
C LEU A 140 8.35 -6.22 1.56
N SER A 141 7.06 -5.88 1.59
CA SER A 141 6.36 -5.37 0.41
C SER A 141 6.88 -3.99 0.00
N SER A 142 7.24 -3.10 0.93
CA SER A 142 7.75 -1.77 0.65
C SER A 142 9.19 -1.79 0.12
N PHE A 143 9.99 -2.77 0.54
CA PHE A 143 11.30 -3.03 -0.06
C PHE A 143 11.17 -3.29 -1.57
N ILE A 144 10.19 -4.11 -1.98
CA ILE A 144 9.99 -4.49 -3.39
C ILE A 144 9.19 -3.46 -4.18
N TYR A 145 8.08 -2.95 -3.63
CA TYR A 145 7.07 -2.17 -4.36
C TYR A 145 7.01 -0.69 -3.93
N GLY A 146 7.79 -0.28 -2.92
CA GLY A 146 7.68 1.05 -2.32
C GLY A 146 6.37 1.27 -1.55
N THR A 147 6.17 2.50 -1.07
CA THR A 147 4.98 2.86 -0.28
C THR A 147 3.68 2.84 -1.09
N TYR A 148 3.72 3.26 -2.36
CA TYR A 148 2.53 3.45 -3.21
C TYR A 148 2.51 2.59 -4.48
N GLY A 149 3.46 1.66 -4.64
CA GLY A 149 3.60 0.83 -5.84
C GLY A 149 4.67 1.33 -6.80
N LEU A 150 4.95 0.51 -7.82
CA LEU A 150 6.06 0.70 -8.76
C LEU A 150 5.78 1.71 -9.88
N SER A 151 4.51 2.00 -10.14
CA SER A 151 4.09 2.96 -11.18
C SER A 151 4.21 4.42 -10.71
N HIS A 152 5.40 4.83 -10.29
CA HIS A 152 5.65 6.12 -9.61
C HIS A 152 5.14 7.35 -10.39
N ILE A 153 5.34 7.39 -11.71
CA ILE A 153 4.88 8.51 -12.56
C ILE A 153 3.35 8.56 -12.58
N SER A 154 2.70 7.41 -12.80
CA SER A 154 1.24 7.31 -12.81
C SER A 154 0.65 7.66 -11.44
N TRP A 155 1.29 7.22 -10.36
CA TRP A 155 0.91 7.56 -9.00
C TRP A 155 1.01 9.07 -8.74
N ALA A 156 2.16 9.68 -9.04
CA ALA A 156 2.35 11.12 -8.86
C ALA A 156 1.32 11.94 -9.65
N ALA A 157 1.06 11.58 -10.91
CA ALA A 157 0.06 12.24 -11.73
C ALA A 157 -1.36 12.10 -11.16
N LYS A 158 -1.72 10.91 -10.66
CA LYS A 158 -3.03 10.64 -10.06
C LYS A 158 -3.21 11.36 -8.71
N ALA A 159 -2.18 11.34 -7.86
CA ALA A 159 -2.17 12.09 -6.62
C ALA A 159 -2.34 13.60 -6.89
N ALA A 160 -1.61 14.14 -7.86
CA ALA A 160 -1.70 15.54 -8.24
C ALA A 160 -3.07 15.91 -8.84
N SER A 161 -3.70 15.04 -9.64
CA SER A 161 -5.02 15.34 -10.21
C SER A 161 -6.13 15.34 -9.14
N CYS A 162 -6.08 14.39 -8.20
CA CYS A 162 -7.06 14.30 -7.12
C CYS A 162 -6.88 15.39 -6.05
N THR A 163 -5.64 15.81 -5.77
CA THR A 163 -5.35 16.84 -4.74
C THR A 163 -5.30 18.26 -5.32
N GLY A 164 -4.83 18.44 -6.56
CA GLY A 164 -4.72 19.73 -7.24
C GLY A 164 -6.07 20.37 -7.57
N ALA A 165 -7.08 19.56 -7.91
CA ALA A 165 -8.47 20.03 -8.03
C ALA A 165 -9.02 20.56 -6.69
N HIS A 166 -8.54 20.05 -5.56
CA HIS A 166 -8.91 20.51 -4.22
C HIS A 166 -8.14 21.75 -3.76
N LEU A 167 -6.86 21.87 -4.14
CA LEU A 167 -6.06 23.07 -3.88
C LEU A 167 -6.57 24.27 -4.67
N ALA A 168 -6.96 24.10 -5.94
CA ALA A 168 -7.57 25.18 -6.75
C ALA A 168 -8.90 25.70 -6.15
N ALA A 169 -9.69 24.84 -5.50
CA ALA A 169 -10.89 25.24 -4.76
C ALA A 169 -10.57 25.98 -3.44
N ARG A 170 -9.38 25.79 -2.86
CA ARG A 170 -8.91 26.46 -1.63
C ARG A 170 -8.11 27.75 -1.90
N THR A 171 -7.36 27.82 -3.00
CA THR A 171 -6.52 28.98 -3.37
C THR A 171 -7.29 30.15 -3.97
N ALA A 172 -8.58 30.01 -4.25
CA ALA A 172 -9.47 31.16 -4.45
C ALA A 172 -9.56 32.09 -3.21
N ARG A 173 -8.87 31.78 -2.09
CA ARG A 173 -8.86 32.59 -0.85
C ARG A 173 -7.51 32.98 -0.26
N SER A 174 -6.35 32.59 -0.79
CA SER A 174 -5.06 33.10 -0.28
C SER A 174 -3.91 32.80 -1.21
N GLY A 175 -3.11 33.83 -1.51
CA GLY A 175 -2.01 33.79 -2.47
C GLY A 175 -0.66 33.35 -1.91
N GLY A 176 0.26 33.12 -2.85
CA GLY A 176 1.70 32.97 -2.64
C GLY A 176 2.17 31.52 -2.57
N LEU A 177 2.73 30.99 -3.67
CA LEU A 177 3.45 29.71 -3.68
C LEU A 177 4.95 29.97 -3.65
N THR A 178 5.61 29.56 -2.56
CA THR A 178 7.06 29.39 -2.47
C THR A 178 7.44 27.99 -2.93
N MET A 179 8.40 27.90 -3.85
CA MET A 179 8.96 26.62 -4.33
C MET A 179 10.06 26.17 -3.36
N ALA A 180 9.76 25.23 -2.46
CA ALA A 180 10.78 24.53 -1.68
C ALA A 180 11.37 23.38 -2.52
N SER A 181 12.70 23.39 -2.65
CA SER A 181 13.47 22.28 -3.21
C SER A 181 13.78 21.28 -2.09
N ASP A 182 12.82 20.43 -1.76
CA ASP A 182 13.03 19.39 -0.76
C ASP A 182 13.29 18.04 -1.45
N ALA A 183 14.39 17.39 -1.05
CA ALA A 183 14.55 15.97 -1.31
C ALA A 183 13.31 15.23 -0.73
N PRO A 184 12.81 14.17 -1.39
CA PRO A 184 11.69 13.42 -0.85
C PRO A 184 11.97 12.98 0.58
N GLU A 185 11.02 13.18 1.48
CA GLU A 185 11.14 12.68 2.85
C GLU A 185 11.32 11.15 2.81
N PRO A 186 12.25 10.57 3.62
CA PRO A 186 12.42 9.13 3.69
C PRO A 186 11.12 8.41 4.03
N ASP A 187 10.84 7.32 3.33
CA ASP A 187 9.70 6.47 3.65
C ASP A 187 9.94 5.61 4.90
N GLU A 188 8.91 4.88 5.33
CA GLU A 188 8.97 4.08 6.56
C GLU A 188 10.00 2.95 6.47
N PHE A 189 10.30 2.44 5.27
CA PHE A 189 11.36 1.46 5.10
C PHE A 189 12.72 2.10 5.34
N GLU A 190 12.98 3.26 4.74
CA GLU A 190 14.23 4.00 4.91
C GLU A 190 14.45 4.42 6.35
N LYS A 191 13.40 4.95 7.01
CA LYS A 191 13.42 5.30 8.43
C LYS A 191 13.79 4.08 9.28
N ARG A 192 13.11 2.95 9.08
CA ARG A 192 13.39 1.73 9.85
C ARG A 192 14.76 1.13 9.56
N ALA A 193 15.20 1.15 8.31
CA ALA A 193 16.52 0.69 7.92
C ALA A 193 17.62 1.54 8.59
N ALA A 194 17.45 2.86 8.60
CA ALA A 194 18.37 3.78 9.25
C ALA A 194 18.46 3.54 10.76
N GLU A 195 17.34 3.26 11.43
CA GLU A 195 17.32 2.89 12.85
C GLU A 195 18.05 1.56 13.13
N VAL A 196 17.75 0.52 12.35
CA VAL A 196 18.32 -0.82 12.57
C VAL A 196 19.83 -0.85 12.30
N LEU A 197 20.28 -0.06 11.33
CA LEU A 197 21.66 0.01 10.85
C LEU A 197 22.38 1.30 11.27
N ALA A 198 21.94 1.94 12.36
CA ALA A 198 22.52 3.19 12.85
C ALA A 198 24.05 3.09 13.06
N ASP A 199 24.53 1.92 13.49
CA ASP A 199 25.95 1.66 13.75
C ASP A 199 26.73 1.17 12.51
N ASP A 200 26.08 0.99 11.36
CA ASP A 200 26.68 0.49 10.12
C ASP A 200 26.17 1.26 8.87
N PRO A 201 26.57 2.55 8.72
CA PRO A 201 26.10 3.39 7.63
C PRO A 201 26.52 2.87 6.24
N ALA A 202 27.62 2.11 6.15
CA ALA A 202 28.04 1.48 4.91
C ALA A 202 27.05 0.38 4.49
N LYS A 203 26.60 -0.46 5.42
CA LYS A 203 25.56 -1.46 5.16
C LYS A 203 24.22 -0.81 4.84
N LEU A 204 23.85 0.28 5.52
CA LEU A 204 22.65 1.06 5.19
C LEU A 204 22.69 1.55 3.74
N SER A 205 23.78 2.21 3.33
CA SER A 205 23.94 2.69 1.96
C SER A 205 23.82 1.57 0.93
N ARG A 206 24.45 0.40 1.18
CA ARG A 206 24.32 -0.78 0.32
C ARG A 206 22.90 -1.33 0.27
N LEU A 207 22.16 -1.32 1.38
CA LEU A 207 20.78 -1.78 1.42
C LEU A 207 19.87 -0.85 0.62
N LEU A 208 20.03 0.47 0.76
CA LEU A 208 19.24 1.44 0.00
C LEU A 208 19.56 1.38 -1.50
N HIS A 209 20.82 1.12 -1.85
CA HIS A 209 21.20 0.86 -3.24
C HIS A 209 20.53 -0.41 -3.78
N LEU A 210 20.63 -1.53 -3.05
CA LEU A 210 19.98 -2.80 -3.40
C LEU A 210 18.47 -2.62 -3.57
N ARG A 211 17.82 -1.87 -2.67
CA ARG A 211 16.39 -1.56 -2.78
C ARG A 211 16.07 -0.87 -4.11
N GLY A 212 16.86 0.12 -4.50
CA GLY A 212 16.72 0.79 -5.80
C GLY A 212 16.83 -0.17 -6.98
N GLU A 213 17.81 -1.08 -6.97
CA GLU A 213 17.98 -2.12 -7.99
C GLU A 213 16.79 -3.08 -8.03
N VAL A 214 16.32 -3.53 -6.85
CA VAL A 214 15.16 -4.41 -6.68
C VAL A 214 13.90 -3.76 -7.28
N GLN A 215 13.62 -2.51 -6.95
CA GLN A 215 12.45 -1.79 -7.47
C GLN A 215 12.54 -1.57 -8.97
N GLN A 216 13.71 -1.21 -9.49
CA GLN A 216 13.94 -1.09 -10.94
C GLN A 216 13.75 -2.41 -11.67
N PHE A 217 14.21 -3.53 -11.09
CA PHE A 217 14.01 -4.87 -11.64
C PHE A 217 12.53 -5.28 -11.59
N ALA A 218 11.86 -5.07 -10.46
CA ALA A 218 10.46 -5.43 -10.27
C ALA A 218 9.51 -4.64 -11.18
N ALA A 219 9.87 -3.39 -11.51
CA ALA A 219 9.11 -2.50 -12.41
C ALA A 219 9.24 -2.88 -13.90
N ARG A 220 10.17 -3.76 -14.26
CA ARG A 220 10.28 -4.24 -15.65
C ARG A 220 9.03 -5.03 -16.03
N ALA A 221 8.62 -4.89 -17.28
CA ALA A 221 7.52 -5.66 -17.83
C ALA A 221 7.79 -7.16 -17.62
N TRP A 222 6.78 -7.87 -17.10
CA TRP A 222 6.88 -9.31 -16.95
C TRP A 222 7.03 -9.96 -18.34
N PRO A 223 7.95 -10.91 -18.55
CA PRO A 223 8.13 -11.55 -19.84
C PRO A 223 6.87 -12.28 -20.31
N GLY A 224 6.49 -12.06 -21.58
CA GLY A 224 5.30 -12.65 -22.20
C GLY A 224 4.10 -11.71 -22.22
N THR A 225 2.95 -12.23 -22.66
CA THR A 225 1.70 -11.47 -22.83
C THR A 225 0.65 -11.78 -21.75
N SER A 226 0.88 -12.83 -20.94
CA SER A 226 -0.04 -13.28 -19.91
C SER A 226 0.33 -12.70 -18.54
N GLN A 227 -0.68 -12.50 -17.69
CA GLN A 227 -0.46 -12.17 -16.29
C GLN A 227 0.32 -13.31 -15.61
N PRO A 228 1.39 -13.01 -14.87
CA PRO A 228 2.13 -14.03 -14.15
C PRO A 228 1.31 -14.68 -13.03
N HIS A 229 1.47 -15.99 -12.87
CA HIS A 229 0.91 -16.71 -11.74
C HIS A 229 1.59 -16.28 -10.43
N ALA A 230 0.82 -16.28 -9.33
CA ALA A 230 1.33 -15.92 -8.00
C ALA A 230 2.55 -16.74 -7.57
N VAL A 231 2.65 -18.01 -7.95
CA VAL A 231 3.83 -18.85 -7.66
C VAL A 231 5.11 -18.23 -8.25
N ALA A 232 5.06 -17.78 -9.50
CA ALA A 232 6.22 -17.16 -10.16
C ALA A 232 6.55 -15.80 -9.55
N LEU A 233 5.53 -15.00 -9.23
CA LEU A 233 5.70 -13.71 -8.55
C LEU A 233 6.32 -13.88 -7.16
N ASN A 234 5.81 -14.81 -6.35
CA ASN A 234 6.35 -15.10 -5.03
C ASN A 234 7.76 -15.67 -5.10
N ALA A 235 8.08 -16.53 -6.08
CA ALA A 235 9.45 -17.00 -6.28
C ALA A 235 10.42 -15.86 -6.63
N ARG A 236 10.01 -14.94 -7.52
CA ARG A 236 10.78 -13.73 -7.81
C ARG A 236 10.98 -12.88 -6.57
N ASN A 237 9.90 -12.61 -5.83
CA ASN A 237 9.95 -11.77 -4.62
C ASN A 237 10.84 -12.39 -3.55
N GLN A 238 10.75 -13.71 -3.33
CA GLN A 238 11.61 -14.43 -2.39
C GLN A 238 13.08 -14.26 -2.77
N HIS A 239 13.44 -14.42 -4.04
CA HIS A 239 14.82 -14.23 -4.49
C HIS A 239 15.35 -12.83 -4.15
N LEU A 240 14.53 -11.78 -4.34
CA LEU A 240 14.90 -10.39 -4.02
C LEU A 240 15.05 -10.18 -2.51
N ILE A 241 14.21 -10.83 -1.71
CA ILE A 241 14.29 -10.82 -0.24
C ILE A 241 15.55 -11.56 0.24
N ASP A 242 15.90 -12.68 -0.40
CA ASP A 242 17.09 -13.47 -0.07
C ASP A 242 18.38 -12.67 -0.28
N GLU A 243 18.45 -11.81 -1.32
CA GLU A 243 19.58 -10.90 -1.51
C GLU A 243 19.70 -9.88 -0.36
N ALA A 244 18.58 -9.35 0.13
CA ALA A 244 18.58 -8.50 1.32
C ALA A 244 19.00 -9.28 2.58
N ALA A 245 18.57 -10.53 2.75
CA ALA A 245 18.98 -11.40 3.85
C ALA A 245 20.49 -11.66 3.85
N LYS A 246 21.06 -11.95 2.68
CA LYS A 246 22.52 -12.12 2.51
C LYS A 246 23.30 -10.86 2.88
N LEU A 247 22.80 -9.69 2.46
CA LEU A 247 23.45 -8.41 2.75
C LEU A 247 23.42 -8.05 4.25
N LEU A 248 22.26 -8.25 4.89
CA LEU A 248 22.02 -7.81 6.26
C LEU A 248 22.59 -8.77 7.30
N GLY A 249 22.64 -10.06 6.98
CA GLY A 249 22.81 -11.11 7.96
C GLY A 249 21.53 -11.34 8.78
N PRO A 250 21.45 -12.46 9.52
CA PRO A 250 20.21 -12.94 10.13
C PRO A 250 19.62 -11.97 11.15
N GLU A 251 20.45 -11.41 12.03
CA GLU A 251 20.00 -10.51 13.11
C GLU A 251 19.41 -9.20 12.57
N ASN A 252 20.12 -8.51 11.67
CA ASN A 252 19.63 -7.26 11.11
C ASN A 252 18.44 -7.48 10.18
N PHE A 253 18.41 -8.59 9.44
CA PHE A 253 17.26 -8.94 8.62
C PHE A 253 16.00 -9.11 9.47
N LYS A 254 16.09 -9.88 10.56
CA LYS A 254 14.97 -10.10 11.48
C LYS A 254 14.54 -8.81 12.18
N ARG A 255 15.48 -7.96 12.61
CA ARG A 255 15.19 -6.64 13.22
C ARG A 255 14.51 -5.67 12.26
N LEU A 256 14.88 -5.71 10.98
CA LEU A 256 14.30 -4.87 9.94
C LEU A 256 12.93 -5.38 9.50
N PHE A 257 12.83 -6.63 9.05
CA PHE A 257 11.64 -7.16 8.40
C PHE A 257 10.65 -7.85 9.35
N GLY A 258 11.06 -8.16 10.59
CA GLY A 258 10.22 -8.83 11.58
C GLY A 258 9.99 -10.32 11.32
N VAL A 259 10.66 -10.91 10.34
CA VAL A 259 10.55 -12.33 9.99
C VAL A 259 11.92 -13.01 9.96
N ASP A 260 11.93 -14.34 10.06
CA ASP A 260 13.16 -15.11 9.96
C ASP A 260 13.74 -15.05 8.52
N PRO A 261 15.06 -14.88 8.33
CA PRO A 261 15.68 -14.86 6.99
C PRO A 261 15.49 -16.14 6.18
N VAL A 262 15.21 -17.29 6.80
CA VAL A 262 14.92 -18.54 6.07
C VAL A 262 13.42 -18.78 5.86
N ALA A 263 12.56 -17.90 6.38
CA ALA A 263 11.13 -18.02 6.20
C ALA A 263 10.76 -17.80 4.73
N LYS A 264 9.94 -18.70 4.20
CA LYS A 264 9.31 -18.49 2.90
C LYS A 264 8.21 -17.45 3.04
N VAL A 265 8.34 -16.34 2.32
CA VAL A 265 7.37 -15.24 2.32
C VAL A 265 6.66 -15.22 0.98
N ASN A 266 5.37 -15.53 1.00
CA ASN A 266 4.50 -15.21 -0.12
C ASN A 266 3.96 -13.80 0.12
N LEU A 267 4.10 -12.89 -0.84
CA LEU A 267 3.52 -11.53 -0.78
C LEU A 267 2.29 -11.40 -1.68
N VAL A 268 2.17 -12.29 -2.66
CA VAL A 268 1.11 -12.29 -3.65
C VAL A 268 0.15 -13.44 -3.33
N ASP A 269 -1.08 -13.08 -3.01
CA ASP A 269 -2.17 -14.02 -2.82
C ASP A 269 -2.51 -14.73 -4.16
N PRO A 270 -2.46 -16.07 -4.22
CA PRO A 270 -2.79 -16.83 -5.41
C PRO A 270 -4.25 -16.71 -5.85
N HIS A 271 -5.20 -16.55 -4.91
CA HIS A 271 -6.62 -16.39 -5.22
C HIS A 271 -6.88 -15.02 -5.86
N ILE A 272 -6.28 -13.96 -5.31
CA ILE A 272 -6.41 -12.61 -5.91
C ILE A 272 -5.75 -12.58 -7.28
N ALA A 273 -4.51 -13.04 -7.40
CA ALA A 273 -3.79 -13.03 -8.68
C ALA A 273 -4.51 -13.83 -9.77
N GLY A 274 -5.11 -14.99 -9.42
CA GLY A 274 -5.87 -15.82 -10.35
C GLY A 274 -7.19 -15.17 -10.80
N SER A 275 -7.87 -14.44 -9.91
CA SER A 275 -9.15 -13.77 -10.23
C SER A 275 -9.00 -12.45 -11.00
N ALA A 276 -7.82 -11.82 -10.96
CA ALA A 276 -7.58 -10.53 -11.59
C ALA A 276 -7.46 -10.60 -13.13
N ALA A 277 -7.18 -11.80 -13.67
CA ALA A 277 -6.84 -12.03 -15.08
C ALA A 277 -8.06 -11.99 -16.03
N GLU A 278 -9.29 -11.87 -15.52
CA GLU A 278 -10.50 -11.87 -16.36
C GLU A 278 -10.90 -10.49 -16.90
N ILE A 279 -10.23 -9.40 -16.49
CA ILE A 279 -10.51 -8.09 -17.08
C ILE A 279 -9.64 -7.90 -18.35
N PRO A 280 -10.25 -7.78 -19.54
CA PRO A 280 -9.51 -7.51 -20.77
C PRO A 280 -8.75 -6.18 -20.65
N PRO A 281 -7.55 -6.08 -21.23
CA PRO A 281 -6.77 -4.85 -21.17
C PRO A 281 -7.59 -3.66 -21.71
N PRO A 282 -7.39 -2.45 -21.18
CA PRO A 282 -8.03 -1.26 -21.73
C PRO A 282 -7.67 -1.17 -23.21
N LYS A 283 -8.68 -0.99 -24.07
CA LYS A 283 -8.45 -0.75 -25.50
C LYS A 283 -7.48 0.42 -25.63
N ALA A 284 -6.39 0.23 -26.39
CA ALA A 284 -5.48 1.30 -26.73
C ALA A 284 -6.29 2.47 -27.33
N ARG A 285 -6.05 3.69 -26.83
CA ARG A 285 -6.62 4.92 -27.40
C ARG A 285 -5.96 5.24 -28.72
#